data_AF-A0A956ZAV4-F1
#
_entry.id   AF-A0A956ZAV4-F1
#
_cell.length_a   1.000
_cell.length_b   1.000
_cell.length_c   1.000
_cell.angle_alpha   90.00
_cell.angle_beta   90.00
_cell.angle_gamma   90.00
#
_symmetry.space_group_name_H-M   'P 1'
#
loop_
_entity.id
_entity.type
_entity.pdbx_description
1 polymer ?
#
loop_
_entity_poly.entity_id
_entity_poly.type
_entity_poly.pdbx_seq_one_letter_code
_entity_poly.pdbx_strand_id
1 'polypeptide(L)'
;AELYARVSSGSLGAALRLDAETMEWRKELLSSLGQMSAGSASGITSLAEDLAESASGDPLKLDLAFRFISLWLRDIAFLKIGSGDVSNVDMRDELATLAEDIDVPSLMERQRQVEKTWYDIVRANANTRLALENLFIKLARKPGSGGDLSGNAGRRAASIGDRI
;
A
#
# COMPACT_ATOMS: atom_id res chain seq x y z
N ALA A 1 -19.27 -9.72 -13.47
CA ALA A 1 -18.67 -11.08 -13.47
C ALA A 1 -17.15 -11.05 -13.71
N GLU A 2 -16.66 -10.46 -14.81
CA GLU A 2 -15.22 -10.47 -15.13
C GLU A 2 -14.33 -9.72 -14.11
N LEU A 3 -14.71 -8.49 -13.72
CA LEU A 3 -13.97 -7.71 -12.72
C LEU A 3 -13.86 -8.45 -11.37
N TYR A 4 -14.95 -9.11 -10.95
CA TYR A 4 -15.00 -9.90 -9.72
C TYR A 4 -14.03 -11.09 -9.79
N ALA A 5 -13.94 -11.76 -10.95
CA ALA A 5 -12.99 -12.84 -11.18
C ALA A 5 -11.53 -12.34 -11.14
N ARG A 6 -11.24 -11.18 -11.72
CA ARG A 6 -9.91 -10.57 -11.71
C ARG A 6 -9.48 -10.15 -10.30
N VAL A 7 -10.33 -9.42 -9.59
CA VAL A 7 -10.07 -8.95 -8.21
C VAL A 7 -9.96 -10.13 -7.23
N SER A 8 -10.71 -11.20 -7.47
CA SER A 8 -10.57 -12.44 -6.71
C SER A 8 -9.40 -13.31 -7.14
N SER A 9 -8.57 -12.88 -8.10
CA SER A 9 -7.46 -13.66 -8.65
C SER A 9 -7.88 -15.08 -9.08
N GLY A 10 -9.10 -15.22 -9.60
CA GLY A 10 -9.70 -16.50 -9.99
C GLY A 10 -10.19 -17.39 -8.83
N SER A 11 -10.08 -16.95 -7.57
CA SER A 11 -10.58 -17.71 -6.42
C SER A 11 -12.10 -17.58 -6.29
N LEU A 12 -12.83 -18.65 -6.57
CA LEU A 12 -14.30 -18.69 -6.45
C LEU A 12 -14.78 -18.31 -5.04
N GLY A 13 -14.16 -18.89 -4.00
CA GLY A 13 -14.54 -18.60 -2.62
C GLY A 13 -14.34 -17.13 -2.26
N ALA A 14 -13.34 -16.47 -2.84
CA ALA A 14 -13.16 -15.04 -2.65
C ALA A 14 -14.09 -14.19 -3.54
N ALA A 15 -14.41 -14.64 -4.76
CA ALA A 15 -15.36 -13.97 -5.63
C ALA A 15 -16.77 -13.93 -5.03
N LEU A 16 -17.18 -15.00 -4.33
CA LEU A 16 -18.47 -15.07 -3.64
C LEU A 16 -18.60 -14.12 -2.46
N ARG A 17 -17.49 -13.59 -1.94
CA ARG A 17 -17.48 -12.56 -0.89
C ARG A 17 -17.52 -11.13 -1.46
N LEU A 18 -17.51 -10.99 -2.78
CA LEU A 18 -17.59 -9.69 -3.44
C LEU A 18 -19.02 -9.45 -3.91
N ASP A 19 -19.58 -8.32 -3.52
CA ASP A 19 -20.84 -7.77 -4.02
C ASP A 19 -20.63 -6.32 -4.49
N ALA A 20 -21.70 -5.66 -4.93
CA ALA A 20 -21.63 -4.30 -5.45
C ALA A 20 -21.12 -3.31 -4.39
N GLU A 21 -21.56 -3.47 -3.13
CA GLU A 21 -21.15 -2.62 -2.01
C GLU A 21 -19.66 -2.77 -1.72
N THR A 22 -19.17 -4.01 -1.65
CA THR A 22 -17.75 -4.32 -1.44
C THR A 22 -16.87 -3.76 -2.57
N MET A 23 -17.37 -3.83 -3.81
CA MET A 23 -16.63 -3.33 -4.98
C MET A 23 -16.58 -1.81 -5.06
N GLU A 24 -17.62 -1.12 -4.60
CA GLU A 24 -17.63 0.34 -4.46
C GLU A 24 -16.71 0.77 -3.33
N TRP A 25 -16.83 0.15 -2.15
CA TRP A 25 -15.96 0.40 -1.01
C TRP A 25 -14.47 0.17 -1.35
N ARG A 26 -14.16 -0.88 -2.13
CA ARG A 26 -12.80 -1.08 -2.68
C ARG A 26 -12.34 0.16 -3.44
N LYS A 27 -13.17 0.67 -4.36
CA LYS A 27 -12.81 1.81 -5.21
C LYS A 27 -12.56 3.05 -4.35
N GLU A 28 -13.46 3.34 -3.41
CA GLU A 28 -13.32 4.45 -2.45
C GLU A 28 -12.01 4.35 -1.64
N LEU A 29 -11.71 3.17 -1.09
CA LEU A 29 -10.48 2.89 -0.36
C LEU A 29 -9.23 3.15 -1.22
N LEU A 30 -9.20 2.61 -2.44
CA LEU A 30 -8.04 2.72 -3.33
C LEU A 30 -7.85 4.15 -3.86
N SER A 31 -8.93 4.85 -4.21
CA SER A 31 -8.85 6.25 -4.65
C SER A 31 -8.43 7.16 -3.50
N SER A 32 -8.91 6.90 -2.26
CA SER A 32 -8.45 7.63 -1.07
C SER A 32 -6.94 7.48 -0.87
N LEU A 33 -6.41 6.27 -1.01
CA LEU A 33 -4.98 5.99 -0.91
C LEU A 33 -4.17 6.66 -2.04
N GLY A 34 -4.68 6.65 -3.27
CA GLY A 34 -4.02 7.28 -4.41
C GLY A 34 -3.94 8.81 -4.32
N GLN A 35 -4.90 9.45 -3.64
CA GLN A 35 -4.94 10.90 -3.44
C GLN A 35 -4.19 11.36 -2.18
N MET A 36 -3.79 10.43 -1.30
CA MET A 36 -3.09 10.79 -0.08
C MET A 36 -1.71 11.39 -0.33
N SER A 37 -1.42 12.44 0.41
CA SER A 37 -0.07 12.97 0.55
C SER A 37 0.37 12.86 2.00
N ALA A 38 1.65 12.60 2.24
CA ALA A 38 2.19 12.50 3.61
C ALA A 38 1.99 13.77 4.47
N GLY A 39 1.65 14.92 3.85
CA GLY A 39 1.31 16.16 4.55
C GLY A 39 -0.15 16.25 5.02
N SER A 40 -1.04 15.37 4.56
CA SER A 40 -2.45 15.34 4.97
C SER A 40 -2.65 14.41 6.16
N ALA A 41 -2.20 14.83 7.34
CA ALA A 41 -2.34 14.06 8.57
C ALA A 41 -3.81 13.68 8.84
N SER A 42 -4.75 14.61 8.63
CA SER A 42 -6.18 14.38 8.84
C SER A 42 -6.75 13.27 7.93
N GLY A 43 -6.37 13.23 6.65
CA GLY A 43 -6.88 12.22 5.73
C GLY A 43 -6.37 10.81 6.07
N ILE A 44 -5.10 10.72 6.49
CA ILE A 44 -4.51 9.46 6.94
C ILE A 44 -5.19 8.95 8.21
N THR A 45 -5.38 9.81 9.21
CA THR A 45 -6.00 9.41 10.48
C THR A 45 -7.46 9.01 10.28
N SER A 46 -8.22 9.73 9.45
CA SER A 46 -9.62 9.40 9.18
C SER A 46 -9.76 8.05 8.47
N LEU A 47 -8.98 7.79 7.40
CA LEU A 47 -9.06 6.50 6.72
C LEU A 47 -8.66 5.34 7.64
N ALA A 48 -7.65 5.53 8.49
CA ALA A 48 -7.22 4.50 9.44
C ALA A 48 -8.28 4.22 10.51
N GLU A 49 -8.98 5.25 10.97
CA GLU A 49 -10.11 5.14 11.89
C GLU A 49 -11.28 4.38 11.24
N ASP A 50 -11.74 4.83 10.08
CA ASP A 50 -12.86 4.22 9.35
C ASP A 50 -12.62 2.73 9.07
N LEU A 51 -11.40 2.37 8.66
CA LEU A 51 -11.02 0.99 8.39
C LEU A 51 -10.90 0.16 9.68
N ALA A 52 -10.35 0.73 10.77
CA ALA A 52 -10.23 0.04 12.05
C ALA A 52 -11.61 -0.21 12.70
N GLU A 53 -12.53 0.75 12.61
CA GLU A 53 -13.90 0.60 13.07
C GLU A 53 -14.64 -0.46 12.26
N SER A 54 -14.54 -0.40 10.93
CA SER A 54 -15.11 -1.41 10.03
C SER A 54 -14.59 -2.82 10.33
N ALA A 55 -13.29 -2.95 10.56
CA ALA A 55 -12.64 -4.22 10.89
C ALA A 55 -13.03 -4.78 12.27
N SER A 56 -13.35 -3.91 13.22
CA SER A 56 -13.80 -4.31 14.56
C SER A 56 -15.18 -4.96 14.52
N GLY A 57 -16.05 -4.52 13.60
CA GLY A 57 -17.36 -5.12 13.33
C GLY A 57 -17.30 -6.36 12.44
N ASP A 58 -16.32 -6.43 11.52
CA ASP A 58 -16.13 -7.55 10.59
C ASP A 58 -14.64 -7.78 10.28
N PRO A 59 -13.98 -8.77 10.90
CA PRO A 59 -12.58 -9.09 10.63
C PRO A 59 -12.28 -9.42 9.17
N LEU A 60 -13.28 -9.89 8.39
CA LEU A 60 -13.10 -10.18 6.97
C LEU A 60 -12.91 -8.89 6.15
N LYS A 61 -13.44 -7.75 6.60
CA LYS A 61 -13.19 -6.46 5.94
C LYS A 61 -11.72 -6.07 6.00
N LEU A 62 -11.03 -6.37 7.11
CA LEU A 62 -9.60 -6.10 7.21
C LEU A 62 -8.82 -6.91 6.16
N ASP A 63 -9.09 -8.21 6.07
CA ASP A 63 -8.45 -9.09 5.09
C ASP A 63 -8.73 -8.64 3.65
N LEU A 64 -9.96 -8.22 3.35
CA LEU A 64 -10.32 -7.66 2.05
C LEU A 64 -9.57 -6.37 1.74
N ALA A 65 -9.48 -5.43 2.69
CA ALA A 65 -8.73 -4.19 2.49
C ALA A 65 -7.26 -4.46 2.17
N PHE A 66 -6.57 -5.29 2.97
CA PHE A 66 -5.16 -5.63 2.73
C PHE A 66 -4.95 -6.33 1.39
N ARG A 67 -5.91 -7.16 0.98
CA ARG A 67 -5.89 -7.80 -0.34
C ARG A 67 -6.07 -6.80 -1.48
N PHE A 68 -7.02 -5.87 -1.35
CA PHE A 68 -7.25 -4.83 -2.36
C PHE A 68 -6.03 -3.92 -2.51
N ILE A 69 -5.43 -3.48 -1.39
CA ILE A 69 -4.23 -2.65 -1.39
C ILE A 69 -3.05 -3.40 -2.03
N SER A 70 -2.85 -4.67 -1.70
CA SER A 70 -1.80 -5.50 -2.31
C SER A 70 -2.00 -5.65 -3.83
N LEU A 71 -3.23 -5.92 -4.26
CA LEU A 71 -3.56 -6.05 -5.68
C LEU A 71 -3.36 -4.74 -6.44
N TRP A 72 -3.72 -3.62 -5.81
CA TRP A 72 -3.53 -2.27 -6.33
C TRP A 72 -2.05 -1.94 -6.53
N LEU A 73 -1.21 -2.18 -5.51
CA LEU A 73 0.25 -1.97 -5.63
C LEU A 73 0.87 -2.85 -6.72
N ARG A 74 0.43 -4.11 -6.84
CA ARG A 74 0.88 -5.02 -7.91
C ARG A 74 0.52 -4.48 -9.30
N ASP A 75 -0.72 -4.02 -9.48
CA ASP A 75 -1.18 -3.49 -10.77
C ASP A 75 -0.41 -2.22 -11.18
N ILE A 76 -0.10 -1.34 -10.21
CA ILE A 76 0.77 -0.17 -10.47
C ILE A 76 2.17 -0.63 -10.88
N ALA A 77 2.74 -1.64 -10.22
CA ALA A 77 4.04 -2.20 -10.59
C ALA A 77 4.04 -2.81 -11.99
N PHE A 78 2.96 -3.49 -12.38
CA PHE A 78 2.81 -4.08 -13.71
C PHE A 78 2.73 -3.00 -14.78
N LEU A 79 1.95 -1.95 -14.55
CA LEU A 79 1.91 -0.80 -15.45
C LEU A 79 3.28 -0.10 -15.55
N LYS A 80 4.02 0.04 -14.44
CA LYS A 80 5.36 0.64 -14.42
C LYS A 80 6.34 -0.08 -15.35
N ILE A 81 6.25 -1.40 -15.45
CA ILE A 81 7.14 -2.22 -16.30
C ILE A 81 6.57 -2.45 -17.71
N GLY A 82 5.45 -1.78 -18.07
CA GLY A 82 4.82 -1.90 -19.38
C GLY A 82 3.94 -3.14 -19.57
N SER A 83 3.60 -3.86 -18.50
CA SER A 83 2.64 -4.97 -18.55
C SER A 83 1.21 -4.47 -18.54
N GLY A 84 0.38 -5.02 -19.42
CA GLY A 84 -1.06 -4.71 -19.49
C GLY A 84 -1.94 -5.55 -18.55
N ASP A 85 -1.36 -6.51 -17.81
CA ASP A 85 -2.06 -7.51 -17.00
C ASP A 85 -2.59 -6.95 -15.67
N VAL A 86 -3.51 -5.98 -15.77
CA VAL A 86 -4.10 -5.28 -14.64
C VAL A 86 -5.42 -5.95 -14.22
N SER A 87 -5.60 -6.15 -12.91
CA SER A 87 -6.85 -6.69 -12.36
C SER A 87 -7.88 -5.61 -12.08
N ASN A 88 -7.45 -4.44 -11.58
CA ASN A 88 -8.27 -3.25 -11.34
C ASN A 88 -8.52 -2.48 -12.65
N VAL A 89 -9.09 -3.16 -13.65
CA VAL A 89 -9.30 -2.59 -15.00
C VAL A 89 -10.19 -1.36 -15.01
N ASP A 90 -11.07 -1.24 -14.02
CA ASP A 90 -12.00 -0.12 -13.84
C ASP A 90 -11.32 1.14 -13.28
N MET A 91 -10.08 1.02 -12.81
CA MET A 91 -9.26 2.13 -12.28
C MET A 91 -8.00 2.34 -13.13
N ARG A 92 -7.90 1.74 -14.32
CA ARG A 92 -6.65 1.66 -15.10
C ARG A 92 -5.97 3.01 -15.31
N ASP A 93 -6.73 4.06 -15.64
CA ASP A 93 -6.17 5.39 -15.93
C ASP A 93 -5.59 6.06 -14.67
N GLU A 94 -6.27 5.90 -13.52
CA GLU A 94 -5.76 6.34 -12.21
C GLU A 94 -4.45 5.59 -11.87
N LEU A 95 -4.40 4.28 -12.10
CA LEU A 95 -3.21 3.46 -11.84
C LEU A 95 -2.04 3.80 -12.76
N ALA A 96 -2.33 4.12 -14.03
CA ALA A 96 -1.32 4.53 -14.99
C ALA A 96 -0.66 5.84 -14.56
N THR A 97 -1.46 6.81 -14.12
CA THR A 97 -0.97 8.09 -13.56
C THR A 97 -0.07 7.83 -12.34
N LEU A 98 -0.52 7.00 -11.40
CA LEU A 98 0.30 6.65 -10.22
C LEU A 98 1.60 5.93 -10.59
N ALA A 99 1.58 5.09 -11.64
CA ALA A 99 2.76 4.40 -12.12
C ALA A 99 3.81 5.37 -12.71
N GLU A 100 3.45 6.56 -13.16
CA GLU A 100 4.43 7.55 -13.62
C GLU A 100 5.30 8.05 -12.45
N ASP A 101 4.68 8.30 -11.30
CA ASP A 101 5.28 8.99 -10.16
C ASP A 101 6.07 8.09 -9.18
N ILE A 102 5.87 6.77 -9.24
CA ILE A 102 6.47 5.83 -8.29
C ILE A 102 7.48 4.89 -8.98
N ASP A 103 8.61 4.62 -8.33
CA ASP A 103 9.59 3.64 -8.82
C ASP A 103 9.29 2.21 -8.32
N VAL A 104 9.83 1.22 -9.05
CA VAL A 104 9.65 -0.20 -8.72
C VAL A 104 10.18 -0.56 -7.32
N PRO A 105 11.37 -0.10 -6.88
CA PRO A 105 11.84 -0.37 -5.52
C PRO A 105 10.89 0.15 -4.43
N SER A 106 10.30 1.34 -4.60
CA SER A 106 9.33 1.90 -3.66
C SER A 106 8.04 1.11 -3.62
N LEU A 107 7.55 0.62 -4.78
CA LEU A 107 6.39 -0.28 -4.84
C LEU A 107 6.64 -1.58 -4.09
N MET A 108 7.81 -2.19 -4.26
CA MET A 108 8.20 -3.40 -3.54
C MET A 108 8.32 -3.17 -2.04
N GLU A 109 8.85 -2.02 -1.62
CA GLU A 109 8.90 -1.67 -0.20
C GLU A 109 7.50 -1.49 0.39
N ARG A 110 6.59 -0.81 -0.32
CA ARG A 110 5.19 -0.66 0.11
C ARG A 110 4.49 -2.00 0.24
N GLN A 111 4.70 -2.90 -0.71
CA GLN A 111 4.15 -4.25 -0.67
C GLN A 111 4.62 -4.99 0.60
N ARG A 112 5.91 -4.92 0.94
CA ARG A 112 6.45 -5.48 2.19
C ARG A 112 5.81 -4.84 3.43
N GLN A 113 5.58 -3.53 3.42
CA GLN A 113 4.94 -2.84 4.54
C GLN A 113 3.49 -3.24 4.71
N VAL A 114 2.73 -3.44 3.62
CA VAL A 114 1.36 -3.96 3.67
C VAL A 114 1.33 -5.35 4.30
N GLU A 115 2.18 -6.26 3.83
CA GLU A 115 2.27 -7.63 4.38
C GLU A 115 2.69 -7.64 5.86
N LYS A 116 3.69 -6.83 6.22
CA LYS A 116 4.15 -6.71 7.61
C LYS A 116 3.05 -6.16 8.52
N THR A 117 2.37 -5.08 8.13
CA THR A 117 1.31 -4.49 8.95
C THR A 117 0.16 -5.45 9.16
N TRP A 118 -0.26 -6.20 8.12
CA TRP A 118 -1.27 -7.24 8.27
C TRP A 118 -0.85 -8.29 9.30
N TYR A 119 0.39 -8.78 9.21
CA TYR A 119 0.93 -9.74 10.16
C TYR A 119 0.95 -9.18 11.58
N ASP A 120 1.41 -7.94 11.76
CA ASP A 120 1.47 -7.30 13.08
C ASP A 120 0.08 -7.22 13.73
N ILE A 121 -0.96 -6.87 12.96
CA ILE A 121 -2.34 -6.81 13.46
C ILE A 121 -2.84 -8.22 13.82
N VAL A 122 -2.75 -9.17 12.88
CA VAL A 122 -3.40 -10.49 13.01
C VAL A 122 -2.65 -11.45 13.93
N ARG A 123 -1.31 -11.35 13.98
CA ARG A 123 -0.44 -12.32 14.69
C ARG A 123 0.29 -11.74 15.88
N ALA A 124 0.59 -10.44 15.88
CA ALA A 124 1.30 -9.79 16.98
C ALA A 124 0.38 -8.94 17.88
N ASN A 125 -0.95 -8.97 17.65
CA ASN A 125 -1.94 -8.23 18.41
C ASN A 125 -1.62 -6.72 18.49
N ALA A 126 -1.09 -6.16 17.41
CA ALA A 126 -0.85 -4.73 17.31
C ALA A 126 -2.17 -3.95 17.33
N ASN A 127 -2.14 -2.71 17.82
CA ASN A 127 -3.30 -1.83 17.74
C ASN A 127 -3.63 -1.54 16.26
N THR A 128 -4.79 -2.00 15.80
CA THR A 128 -5.21 -1.91 14.39
C THR A 128 -5.15 -0.49 13.84
N ARG A 129 -5.73 0.48 14.54
CA ARG A 129 -5.75 1.89 14.11
C ARG A 129 -4.33 2.44 13.95
N LEU A 130 -3.49 2.29 14.97
CA LEU A 130 -2.11 2.79 14.94
C LEU A 130 -1.27 2.08 13.85
N ALA A 131 -1.49 0.78 13.65
CA ALA A 131 -0.82 0.01 12.61
C ALA A 131 -1.21 0.51 11.20
N LEU A 132 -2.51 0.80 10.99
CA LEU A 132 -3.02 1.37 9.75
C LEU A 132 -2.54 2.81 9.51
N GLU A 133 -2.55 3.68 10.53
CA GLU A 133 -2.00 5.04 10.44
C GLU A 133 -0.53 5.00 9.97
N ASN A 134 0.28 4.16 10.60
CA ASN A 134 1.68 3.98 10.23
C ASN A 134 1.86 3.42 8.81
N LEU A 135 1.00 2.50 8.39
CA LEU A 135 1.00 1.99 7.03
C LEU A 135 0.68 3.10 6.04
N PHE A 136 -0.41 3.83 6.24
CA PHE A 136 -0.86 4.87 5.33
C PHE A 136 0.12 6.05 5.25
N ILE A 137 0.81 6.41 6.33
CA ILE A 137 1.95 7.36 6.27
C ILE A 137 3.03 6.85 5.31
N LYS A 138 3.40 5.57 5.39
CA LYS A 138 4.41 4.97 4.50
C LYS A 138 3.92 4.92 3.05
N LEU A 139 2.63 4.64 2.84
CA LEU A 139 2.01 4.66 1.52
C LEU A 139 1.80 6.09 0.96
N ALA A 140 1.78 7.13 1.80
CA ALA A 140 1.59 8.51 1.33
C ALA A 140 2.91 9.26 1.03
N ARG A 141 4.06 8.69 1.41
CA ARG A 141 5.38 9.31 1.15
C ARG A 141 5.71 9.29 -0.34
N LYS A 142 6.36 10.31 -0.88
CA LYS A 142 6.93 10.25 -2.23
C LYS A 142 8.28 9.52 -2.20
N PRO A 143 8.67 8.79 -3.26
CA PRO A 143 10.03 8.28 -3.39
C PRO A 143 11.04 9.43 -3.28
N GLY A 144 12.09 9.25 -2.49
CA GLY A 144 13.18 10.24 -2.35
C GLY A 144 13.07 11.27 -1.21
N SER A 145 11.99 11.29 -0.41
CA SER A 145 11.86 12.23 0.73
C SER A 145 12.33 11.66 2.08
N GLY A 146 13.02 10.52 2.09
CA GLY A 146 13.60 9.90 3.29
C GLY A 146 15.11 9.88 3.18
N GLY A 147 15.77 10.69 4.00
CA GLY A 147 17.22 10.76 4.09
C GLY A 147 17.85 9.38 4.23
N ASP A 148 18.88 9.18 3.44
CA ASP A 148 19.76 8.03 3.41
C ASP A 148 20.42 7.82 4.79
N LEU A 149 19.81 7.00 5.64
CA LEU A 149 20.44 6.54 6.89
C LEU A 149 21.48 5.42 6.64
N SER A 150 21.80 5.12 5.37
CA SER A 150 22.94 4.28 4.99
C SER A 150 24.22 5.08 4.71
N GLY A 151 24.18 6.41 4.78
CA GLY A 151 25.27 7.30 4.37
C GLY A 151 26.24 7.78 5.46
N ASN A 152 26.60 6.99 6.49
CA ASN A 152 27.61 7.44 7.48
C ASN A 152 28.65 6.39 7.91
N ALA A 153 28.92 5.37 7.08
CA ALA A 153 29.99 4.41 7.33
C ALA A 153 31.30 4.68 6.56
N GLY A 154 31.39 5.78 5.78
CA GLY A 154 32.49 5.99 4.83
C GLY A 154 33.46 7.14 5.10
N ARG A 155 33.28 7.96 6.15
CA ARG A 155 34.13 9.15 6.40
C ARG A 155 34.85 9.10 7.75
N ARG A 156 35.56 8.01 8.03
CA ARG A 156 36.62 7.97 9.06
C ARG A 156 37.76 7.02 8.63
N ALA A 157 38.36 7.28 7.47
CA ALA A 157 39.60 6.62 7.07
C ALA A 157 40.39 7.51 6.09
N ALA A 158 40.72 8.74 6.48
CA ALA A 158 41.74 9.56 5.81
C ALA A 158 42.08 10.77 6.69
N SER A 159 42.93 10.58 7.70
CA SER A 159 43.69 11.67 8.35
C SER A 159 44.60 11.12 9.47
N ILE A 160 45.38 10.06 9.25
CA ILE A 160 46.62 9.85 10.01
C ILE A 160 47.61 9.19 9.06
N GLY A 161 48.52 10.00 8.52
CA GLY A 161 49.55 9.53 7.60
C GLY A 161 50.03 10.63 6.67
N ASP A 162 50.44 11.77 7.23
CA ASP A 162 51.46 12.63 6.62
C ASP A 162 51.85 13.73 7.62
N ARG A 163 52.80 13.38 8.50
CA ARG A 163 53.77 14.32 9.04
C ARG A 163 55.11 13.62 9.13
N ILE A 164 55.98 14.03 8.21
CA ILE A 164 57.44 14.07 8.33
C ILE A 164 57.81 14.71 9.67
#